data_AF-A0A0F9G0L3-F1
#
_entry.id   AF-A0A0F9G0L3-F1
#
_cell.length_a   1.000
_cell.length_b   1.000
_cell.length_c   1.000
_cell.angle_alpha   90.00
_cell.angle_beta   90.00
_cell.angle_gamma   90.00
#
_symmetry.space_group_name_H-M   'P 1'
#
loop_
_entity.id
_entity.type
_entity.pdbx_description
1 polymer ?
#
loop_
_entity_poly.entity_id
_entity_poly.type
_entity_poly.pdbx_seq_one_letter_code
_entity_poly.pdbx_strand_id
1 'polypeptide(L)'
;FERHLERKIIVPKYNVLMGALGMAILVRDYYLDHPTETLFRGLDVGDIEFKTSAFLCGDCANNCTIVQVKMPQDENKVIARWGSRCGKWSVF
;
A
#
# COMPACT_ATOMS: atom_id res chain seq x y z
N PHE A 1 19.98 -8.26 21.09
CA PHE A 1 19.61 -9.45 20.31
C PHE A 1 20.75 -10.45 20.22
N GLU A 2 21.86 -10.22 19.52
CA GLU A 2 22.97 -11.21 19.40
C GLU A 2 23.48 -11.74 20.75
N ARG A 3 23.75 -10.83 21.71
CA ARG A 3 24.19 -11.19 23.07
C ARG A 3 23.21 -12.05 23.87
N HIS A 4 21.91 -11.89 23.65
CA HIS A 4 20.88 -12.65 24.36
C HIS A 4 20.55 -13.97 23.67
N LEU A 5 20.76 -14.03 22.35
CA LEU A 5 20.48 -15.21 21.54
C LEU A 5 21.71 -16.11 21.40
N GLU A 6 22.90 -15.64 21.78
CA GLU A 6 24.19 -16.33 21.60
C GLU A 6 24.41 -16.78 20.15
N ARG A 7 23.88 -16.01 19.19
CA ARG A 7 23.96 -16.26 17.75
C ARG A 7 24.34 -14.99 17.01
N LYS A 8 25.09 -15.18 15.92
CA LYS A 8 25.39 -14.12 14.94
C LYS A 8 24.11 -13.76 14.19
N ILE A 9 23.78 -12.48 14.14
CA ILE A 9 22.65 -11.92 13.40
C ILE A 9 23.21 -11.26 12.14
N ILE A 10 22.70 -11.67 11.00
CA ILE A 10 23.08 -11.11 9.70
C ILE A 10 22.00 -10.09 9.32
N VAL A 11 22.37 -8.81 9.27
CA VAL A 11 21.49 -7.74 8.80
C VAL A 11 21.91 -7.36 7.36
N PRO A 12 21.03 -7.54 6.36
CA PRO A 12 21.32 -7.11 4.99
C PRO A 12 21.61 -5.61 4.90
N LYS A 13 22.52 -5.23 3.97
CA LYS A 13 22.88 -3.83 3.71
C LYS A 13 21.66 -2.97 3.37
N TYR A 14 20.70 -3.52 2.63
CA TYR A 14 19.47 -2.84 2.21
C TYR A 14 18.24 -3.38 2.96
N ASN A 15 18.36 -3.54 4.28
CA ASN A 15 17.28 -4.09 5.11
C ASN A 15 15.95 -3.30 4.99
N VAL A 16 16.01 -1.99 4.74
CA VAL A 16 14.83 -1.14 4.51
C VAL A 16 14.05 -1.49 3.22
N LEU A 17 14.67 -2.18 2.27
CA LEU A 17 14.06 -2.58 1.00
C LEU A 17 13.51 -4.02 1.03
N MET A 18 13.69 -4.76 2.13
CA MET A 18 13.38 -6.19 2.17
C MET A 18 11.90 -6.48 1.89
N GLY A 19 10.98 -5.61 2.28
CA GLY A 19 9.56 -5.74 1.96
C GLY A 19 9.29 -5.64 0.45
N ALA A 20 9.87 -4.64 -0.21
CA ALA A 20 9.73 -4.46 -1.66
C ALA A 20 10.37 -5.60 -2.45
N LEU A 21 11.56 -6.05 -2.03
CA LEU A 21 12.24 -7.21 -2.64
C LEU A 21 11.43 -8.49 -2.48
N GLY A 22 10.86 -8.73 -1.28
CA GLY A 22 9.99 -9.86 -1.03
C GLY A 22 8.76 -9.87 -1.95
N MET A 23 8.09 -8.72 -2.08
CA MET A 23 6.95 -8.59 -3.00
C MET A 23 7.35 -8.84 -4.47
N ALA A 24 8.50 -8.34 -4.91
CA ALA A 24 8.98 -8.56 -6.26
C ALA A 24 9.23 -10.05 -6.55
N ILE A 25 9.81 -10.79 -5.59
CA ILE A 25 10.02 -12.24 -5.70
C ILE A 25 8.67 -12.96 -5.79
N LEU A 26 7.74 -12.66 -4.88
CA LEU A 26 6.42 -13.29 -4.86
C LEU A 26 5.63 -13.06 -6.15
N VAL A 27 5.62 -11.83 -6.65
CA VAL A 27 4.92 -11.47 -7.89
C VAL A 27 5.56 -12.16 -9.10
N ARG A 28 6.88 -12.23 -9.16
CA ARG A 28 7.61 -12.95 -10.21
C ARG A 28 7.24 -14.43 -10.20
N ASP A 29 7.33 -15.09 -9.05
CA ASP A 29 7.09 -16.52 -8.92
C ASP A 29 5.63 -16.85 -9.30
N TYR A 30 4.68 -16.03 -8.82
CA TYR A 30 3.28 -16.14 -9.21
C TYR A 30 3.08 -16.02 -10.73
N TYR A 31 3.73 -15.05 -11.37
CA TYR A 31 3.62 -14.84 -12.82
C TYR A 31 4.23 -15.98 -13.64
N LEU A 32 5.34 -16.58 -13.17
CA LEU A 32 5.96 -17.72 -13.83
C LEU A 32 5.03 -18.94 -13.83
N ASP A 33 4.28 -19.14 -12.74
CA ASP A 33 3.30 -20.22 -12.62
C ASP A 33 1.96 -19.88 -13.31
N HIS A 34 1.60 -18.59 -13.32
CA HIS A 34 0.33 -18.08 -13.84
C HIS A 34 0.61 -16.87 -14.76
N PRO A 35 0.93 -17.10 -16.04
CA PRO A 35 1.16 -16.01 -16.98
C PRO A 35 -0.12 -15.16 -17.12
N THR A 36 -0.07 -13.94 -16.60
CA THR A 36 -1.20 -12.99 -16.62
C THR A 36 -0.75 -11.64 -17.11
N GLU A 37 -1.56 -10.96 -17.91
CA GLU A 37 -1.29 -9.57 -18.26
C GLU A 37 -1.25 -8.69 -17.01
N THR A 38 -0.25 -7.80 -16.94
CA THR A 38 -0.09 -6.90 -15.80
C THR A 38 -1.09 -5.74 -15.91
N LEU A 39 -1.67 -5.32 -14.78
CA LEU A 39 -2.45 -4.08 -14.68
C LEU A 39 -1.56 -2.85 -14.43
N PHE A 40 -0.26 -2.94 -14.77
CA PHE A 40 0.67 -1.84 -14.58
C PHE A 40 0.28 -0.68 -15.50
N ARG A 41 -0.01 0.49 -14.90
CA ARG A 41 -0.52 1.67 -15.62
C ARG A 41 0.55 2.44 -16.40
N GLY A 42 1.78 1.93 -16.48
CA GLY A 42 2.92 2.64 -17.05
C GLY A 42 3.63 3.52 -16.01
N LEU A 43 4.78 4.08 -16.41
CA LEU A 43 5.58 4.98 -15.57
C LEU A 43 5.01 6.40 -15.51
N ASP A 44 4.19 6.77 -16.50
CA ASP A 44 3.51 8.07 -16.58
C ASP A 44 2.55 8.31 -15.39
N VAL A 45 2.26 7.27 -14.60
CA VAL A 45 1.56 7.39 -13.31
C VAL A 45 2.24 8.37 -12.35
N GLY A 46 3.56 8.54 -12.46
CA GLY A 46 4.32 9.51 -11.67
C GLY A 46 3.94 10.96 -11.95
N ASP A 47 3.44 11.25 -13.14
CA ASP A 47 3.03 12.59 -13.58
C ASP A 47 1.54 12.88 -13.30
N ILE A 48 0.81 11.90 -12.78
CA ILE A 48 -0.61 12.06 -12.46
C ILE A 48 -0.77 12.82 -11.15
N GLU A 49 -1.59 13.87 -11.18
CA GLU A 49 -1.96 14.61 -9.97
C GLU A 49 -2.91 13.78 -9.10
N PHE A 50 -2.54 13.58 -7.83
CA PHE A 50 -3.38 12.96 -6.81
C PHE A 50 -3.71 13.96 -5.72
N LYS A 51 -5.00 14.14 -5.41
CA LYS A 51 -5.44 14.98 -4.30
C LYS A 51 -5.78 14.13 -3.09
N THR A 52 -5.01 14.31 -2.02
CA THR A 52 -5.24 13.64 -0.74
C THR A 52 -6.01 14.55 0.20
N SER A 53 -7.05 14.02 0.85
CA SER A 53 -7.82 14.73 1.89
C SER A 53 -8.12 13.79 3.03
N ALA A 54 -8.41 14.36 4.21
CA ALA A 54 -8.80 13.60 5.39
C ALA A 54 -10.11 14.13 5.98
N PHE A 55 -10.95 13.23 6.46
CA PHE A 55 -12.20 13.58 7.15
C PHE A 55 -12.50 12.57 8.27
N LEU A 56 -13.34 12.97 9.22
CA LEU A 56 -13.78 12.12 10.32
C LEU A 56 -15.03 11.35 9.93
N CYS A 57 -15.11 10.07 10.30
CA CYS A 57 -16.24 9.18 9.99
C CYS A 57 -17.58 9.71 10.51
N GLY A 58 -17.61 10.31 11.71
CA GLY A 58 -18.82 10.85 12.35
C GLY A 58 -19.81 9.80 12.89
N ASP A 59 -19.83 8.60 12.30
CA ASP A 59 -20.88 7.59 12.52
C ASP A 59 -20.42 6.35 13.30
N CYS A 60 -19.25 6.40 13.95
CA CYS A 60 -18.79 5.31 14.81
C CYS A 60 -18.14 5.86 16.09
N ALA A 61 -18.18 5.08 17.17
CA ALA A 61 -17.59 5.46 18.46
C ALA A 61 -16.08 5.79 18.35
N ASN A 62 -15.40 5.16 17.40
CA ASN A 62 -13.98 5.39 17.12
C ASN A 62 -13.71 6.70 16.36
N ASN A 63 -14.77 7.34 15.84
CA ASN A 63 -14.73 8.51 14.95
C ASN A 63 -13.54 8.48 13.99
N CYS A 64 -13.45 7.40 13.22
CA CYS A 64 -12.24 7.06 12.48
C CYS A 64 -11.81 8.21 11.55
N THR A 65 -10.53 8.55 11.56
CA THR A 65 -9.95 9.46 10.57
C THR A 65 -9.75 8.71 9.27
N ILE A 66 -10.51 9.09 8.25
CA ILE A 66 -10.45 8.52 6.91
C ILE A 66 -9.56 9.41 6.06
N VAL A 67 -8.50 8.84 5.51
CA VAL A 67 -7.70 9.48 4.46
C VAL A 67 -8.21 8.95 3.13
N GLN A 68 -8.47 9.85 2.18
CA GLN A 68 -8.92 9.51 0.84
C GLN A 68 -8.03 10.16 -0.22
N VAL A 69 -7.78 9.43 -1.29
CA VAL A 69 -7.05 9.90 -2.46
C VAL A 69 -8.00 9.96 -3.65
N LYS A 70 -8.03 11.12 -4.31
CA LYS A 70 -8.83 11.39 -5.50
C LYS A 70 -7.94 11.68 -6.71
N MET A 71 -8.38 11.25 -7.89
CA MET A 71 -7.78 11.64 -9.16
C MET A 71 -8.63 12.76 -9.79
N PRO A 72 -8.16 14.02 -9.84
CA PRO A 72 -8.93 15.12 -10.42
C PRO A 72 -9.23 14.91 -11.90
N GLN A 73 -8.29 14.31 -12.63
CA GLN A 73 -8.37 14.01 -14.07
C GLN A 73 -9.42 12.94 -14.41
N ASP A 74 -9.90 12.17 -13.42
CA ASP A 74 -10.92 11.12 -13.57
C ASP A 74 -12.17 11.53 -12.77
N GLU A 75 -12.79 12.66 -13.12
CA GLU A 75 -14.03 13.17 -12.48
C GLU A 75 -13.98 13.25 -10.93
N ASN A 76 -12.81 13.55 -10.35
CA ASN A 76 -12.57 13.51 -8.90
C ASN A 76 -12.87 12.15 -8.22
N LYS A 77 -12.75 11.05 -8.97
CA LYS A 77 -12.97 9.69 -8.49
C LYS A 77 -12.04 9.35 -7.34
N VAL A 78 -12.62 8.74 -6.31
CA VAL A 78 -11.88 8.21 -5.17
C VAL A 78 -11.24 6.89 -5.57
N ILE A 79 -9.91 6.84 -5.50
CA ILE A 79 -9.15 5.65 -5.89
C ILE A 79 -8.65 4.82 -4.72
N ALA A 80 -8.52 5.43 -3.54
CA ALA A 80 -8.07 4.77 -2.34
C ALA A 80 -8.64 5.45 -1.11
N ARG A 81 -8.95 4.67 -0.08
CA ARG A 81 -9.15 5.15 1.29
C ARG A 81 -8.48 4.22 2.28
N TRP A 82 -7.96 4.79 3.35
CA TRP A 82 -7.48 4.02 4.50
C TRP A 82 -7.83 4.75 5.81
N GLY A 83 -7.65 4.05 6.94
CA GLY A 83 -7.96 4.57 8.27
C GLY A 83 -9.35 4.20 8.79
N SER A 84 -10.17 3.50 7.99
CA SER A 84 -11.46 2.95 8.43
C SER A 84 -11.26 1.78 9.40
N ARG A 85 -11.59 1.95 10.69
CA ARG A 85 -11.62 0.85 11.67
C ARG A 85 -12.99 0.18 11.80
N CYS A 86 -14.05 0.87 11.37
CA CYS A 86 -15.43 0.40 11.46
C CYS A 86 -15.94 -0.28 10.18
N GLY A 87 -15.11 -0.38 9.13
CA GLY A 87 -15.49 -0.96 7.85
C GLY A 87 -16.43 -0.09 6.98
N LYS A 88 -17.04 0.97 7.51
CA LYS A 88 -17.95 1.84 6.72
C LYS A 88 -17.27 2.45 5.48
N TRP A 89 -16.00 2.81 5.62
CA TRP A 89 -15.23 3.52 4.58
C TRP A 89 -14.10 2.67 3.99
N SER A 90 -14.10 1.34 4.21
CA SER A 90 -13.18 0.47 3.47
C SER A 90 -13.61 0.41 2.02
N VAL A 91 -12.77 0.97 1.14
CA VAL A 91 -12.81 0.66 -0.29
C VAL A 91 -11.74 -0.40 -0.51
N PHE A 92 -12.20 -1.53 -1.03
CA PHE A 92 -11.50 -2.82 -1.17
C PHE A 92 -11.39 -3.62 0.13
#